data_AF-A0A951YYC5-F1
#
_entry.id   AF-A0A951YYC5-F1
#
_cell.length_a   1.000
_cell.length_b   1.000
_cell.length_c   1.000
_cell.angle_alpha   90.00
_cell.angle_beta   90.00
_cell.angle_gamma   90.00
#
_symmetry.space_group_name_H-M   'P 1'
#
loop_
_entity.id
_entity.type
_entity.pdbx_description
1 polymer ?
#
loop_
_entity_poly.entity_id
_entity_poly.type
_entity_poly.pdbx_seq_one_letter_code
_entity_poly.pdbx_strand_id
1 'polypeptide(L)'
;MNEALDDNEALRTIAVVGCGTVGASWAALFVAYGRDVQATDPSPGAEARLRAFVERAREPLRELGCVGEGRLEFTADLESAIEGAQFVQENAPENEETKRDLLARIDRLAPPEVIVAGSTSSLLRSRLVVDCAYRRRHVCAHPFNPPHLVPLVEIVGEDEDVVSRAVR
;
A
#
# COMPACT_ATOMS: atom_id res chain seq x y z
N MET A 1 -24.08 -18.30 16.36
CA MET A 1 -24.34 -16.94 15.86
C MET A 1 -22.98 -16.24 15.82
N ASN A 2 -22.16 -16.57 14.82
CA ASN A 2 -20.95 -15.84 14.48
C ASN A 2 -21.23 -15.34 13.08
N GLU A 3 -21.69 -14.09 12.97
CA GLU A 3 -21.53 -13.36 11.73
C GLU A 3 -20.03 -13.13 11.62
N ALA A 4 -19.36 -13.95 10.79
CA ALA A 4 -18.10 -13.53 10.23
C ALA A 4 -18.42 -12.24 9.49
N LEU A 5 -17.94 -11.11 10.03
CA LEU A 5 -17.92 -9.85 9.30
C LEU A 5 -17.36 -10.17 7.92
N ASP A 6 -18.04 -9.69 6.87
CA ASP A 6 -17.59 -9.88 5.51
C ASP A 6 -16.12 -9.40 5.46
N ASP A 7 -15.18 -10.25 5.08
CA ASP A 7 -13.73 -9.92 5.08
C ASP A 7 -13.45 -8.62 4.30
N ASN A 8 -14.38 -8.24 3.41
CA ASN A 8 -14.37 -7.02 2.62
C ASN A 8 -14.64 -5.73 3.42
N GLU A 9 -15.35 -5.80 4.55
CA GLU A 9 -15.53 -4.68 5.49
C GLU A 9 -14.29 -4.43 6.37
N ALA A 10 -13.37 -5.40 6.45
CA ALA A 10 -12.28 -5.36 7.43
C ALA A 10 -11.12 -4.41 7.07
N LEU A 11 -10.83 -4.15 5.79
CA LEU A 11 -9.75 -3.24 5.37
C LEU A 11 -10.31 -1.88 4.94
N ARG A 12 -10.60 -1.01 5.91
CA ARG A 12 -11.11 0.34 5.64
C ARG A 12 -10.00 1.35 5.39
N THR A 13 -8.91 1.27 6.16
CA THR A 13 -7.83 2.26 6.14
C THR A 13 -6.52 1.64 5.68
N ILE A 14 -5.89 2.24 4.66
CA ILE A 14 -4.66 1.78 4.03
C ILE A 14 -3.59 2.86 4.13
N ALA A 15 -2.41 2.50 4.65
CA ALA A 15 -1.24 3.36 4.60
C ALA A 15 -0.54 3.22 3.23
N VAL A 16 -0.30 4.32 2.54
CA VAL A 16 0.50 4.35 1.31
C VAL A 16 1.79 5.10 1.59
N VAL A 17 2.91 4.37 1.63
CA VAL A 17 4.23 4.91 1.97
C VAL A 17 5.06 5.10 0.69
N GLY A 18 5.38 6.33 0.36
CA GLY A 18 5.96 6.73 -0.92
C GLY A 18 4.88 7.06 -1.94
N CYS A 19 4.88 8.30 -2.44
CA CYS A 19 3.83 8.87 -3.29
C CYS A 19 4.37 9.26 -4.69
N GLY A 20 5.40 8.56 -5.16
CA GLY A 20 5.82 8.58 -6.56
C GLY A 20 4.75 7.95 -7.47
N THR A 21 5.05 7.76 -8.75
CA THR A 21 4.08 7.26 -9.75
C THR A 21 3.33 5.99 -9.34
N VAL A 22 4.05 5.01 -8.77
CA VAL A 22 3.47 3.73 -8.34
C VAL A 22 2.58 3.91 -7.11
N GLY A 23 3.07 4.58 -6.07
CA GLY A 23 2.29 4.82 -4.86
C GLY A 23 1.07 5.72 -5.09
N ALA A 24 1.18 6.74 -5.93
CA ALA A 24 0.05 7.57 -6.32
C ALA A 24 -1.01 6.79 -7.10
N SER A 25 -0.60 5.81 -7.90
CA SER A 25 -1.52 4.90 -8.58
C SER A 25 -2.25 3.97 -7.61
N TRP A 26 -1.54 3.40 -6.64
CA TRP A 26 -2.16 2.61 -5.56
C TRP A 26 -3.14 3.45 -4.75
N ALA A 27 -2.76 4.66 -4.33
CA ALA A 27 -3.63 5.56 -3.59
C ALA A 27 -4.90 5.89 -4.38
N ALA A 28 -4.78 6.19 -5.69
CA ALA A 28 -5.93 6.45 -6.55
C ALA A 28 -6.86 5.24 -6.65
N LEU A 29 -6.29 4.03 -6.82
CA LEU A 29 -7.03 2.79 -6.92
C LEU A 29 -7.79 2.50 -5.61
N PHE A 30 -7.10 2.53 -4.46
CA PHE A 30 -7.72 2.30 -3.16
C PHE A 30 -8.87 3.28 -2.87
N VAL A 31 -8.67 4.56 -3.15
CA VAL A 31 -9.72 5.59 -3.05
C VAL A 31 -10.92 5.27 -3.95
N ALA A 32 -10.67 4.88 -5.21
CA ALA A 32 -11.72 4.55 -6.17
C ALA A 32 -12.45 3.22 -5.86
N TYR A 33 -11.89 2.38 -4.99
CA TYR A 33 -12.55 1.22 -4.39
C TYR A 33 -13.18 1.51 -3.02
N GLY A 34 -13.23 2.78 -2.60
CA GLY A 34 -13.90 3.20 -1.37
C GLY A 34 -13.08 3.03 -0.09
N ARG A 35 -11.76 2.80 -0.22
CA ARG A 35 -10.85 2.67 0.93
C ARG A 35 -10.28 4.02 1.33
N ASP A 36 -10.24 4.28 2.63
CA ASP A 36 -9.57 5.46 3.16
C ASP A 36 -8.05 5.26 3.05
N VAL A 37 -7.34 6.25 2.51
CA VAL A 37 -5.90 6.22 2.30
C VAL A 37 -5.23 7.26 3.18
N GLN A 38 -4.28 6.81 3.99
CA GLN A 38 -3.34 7.64 4.73
C GLN A 38 -1.99 7.59 4.01
N ALA A 39 -1.66 8.64 3.27
CA ALA A 39 -0.46 8.68 2.44
C ALA A 39 0.69 9.41 3.13
N THR A 40 1.92 8.97 2.90
CA THR A 40 3.13 9.69 3.34
C THR A 40 4.24 9.66 2.31
N ASP A 41 4.94 10.78 2.19
CA ASP A 41 6.15 10.92 1.39
C ASP A 41 6.97 12.11 1.91
N PRO A 42 8.27 11.96 2.19
CA PRO A 42 9.10 13.03 2.74
C PRO A 42 9.44 14.11 1.70
N SER A 43 9.18 13.88 0.42
CA SER A 43 9.60 14.78 -0.66
C SER A 43 8.78 16.07 -0.66
N PRO A 44 9.42 17.26 -0.77
CA PRO A 44 8.71 18.52 -0.89
C PRO A 44 7.66 18.51 -2.02
N GLY A 45 6.45 18.99 -1.73
CA GLY A 45 5.34 19.04 -2.68
C GLY A 45 4.72 17.68 -3.04
N ALA A 46 5.07 16.59 -2.35
CA ALA A 46 4.51 15.27 -2.63
C ALA A 46 2.99 15.25 -2.47
N GLU A 47 2.44 15.91 -1.44
CA GLU A 47 0.99 16.02 -1.24
C GLU A 47 0.28 16.61 -2.47
N ALA A 48 0.76 17.75 -2.96
CA ALA A 48 0.16 18.43 -4.11
C ALA A 48 0.21 17.54 -5.36
N ARG A 49 1.34 16.86 -5.59
CA ARG A 49 1.49 15.92 -6.71
C ARG A 49 0.55 14.72 -6.58
N LEU A 50 0.45 14.14 -5.38
CA LEU A 50 -0.43 13.02 -5.09
C LEU A 50 -1.90 13.39 -5.34
N ARG A 51 -2.36 14.50 -4.77
CA ARG A 51 -3.74 14.97 -4.95
C ARG A 51 -4.06 15.23 -6.43
N ALA A 52 -3.15 15.89 -7.15
CA ALA A 52 -3.32 16.11 -8.59
C ALA A 52 -3.35 14.81 -9.40
N PHE A 53 -2.55 13.81 -9.03
CA PHE A 53 -2.56 12.50 -9.67
C PHE A 53 -3.88 11.77 -9.43
N VAL A 54 -4.31 11.68 -8.17
CA VAL A 54 -5.55 11.00 -7.79
C VAL A 54 -6.75 11.64 -8.50
N GLU A 55 -6.80 12.97 -8.58
CA GLU A 55 -7.85 13.68 -9.30
C GLU A 55 -7.88 13.32 -10.80
N ARG A 56 -6.72 13.31 -11.45
CA ARG A 56 -6.60 12.93 -12.88
C ARG A 56 -6.96 11.47 -13.14
N ALA A 57 -6.78 10.59 -12.16
CA ALA A 57 -7.09 9.17 -12.29
C ALA A 57 -8.58 8.86 -12.09
N ARG A 58 -9.38 9.80 -11.54
CA ARG A 58 -10.80 9.56 -11.21
C ARG A 58 -11.62 9.13 -12.41
N GLU A 59 -11.56 9.87 -13.51
CA GLU A 59 -12.39 9.59 -14.69
C GLU A 59 -12.02 8.25 -15.34
N PRO A 60 -10.74 7.94 -15.64
CA PRO A 60 -10.35 6.62 -16.12
C PRO A 60 -10.77 5.47 -15.20
N LEU A 61 -10.63 5.64 -13.87
CA LEU A 61 -11.05 4.62 -12.90
C LEU A 61 -12.57 4.42 -12.88
N ARG A 62 -13.35 5.50 -13.04
CA ARG A 62 -14.81 5.43 -13.17
C ARG A 62 -15.24 4.72 -14.44
N GLU A 63 -14.55 4.94 -15.57
CA GLU A 63 -14.80 4.21 -16.82
C GLU A 63 -14.57 2.70 -16.67
N LEU A 64 -13.64 2.30 -15.80
CA LEU A 64 -13.39 0.91 -15.41
C LEU A 64 -14.38 0.39 -14.34
N GLY A 65 -15.38 1.18 -13.96
CA GLY A 65 -16.42 0.80 -12.99
C GLY A 65 -16.04 1.02 -11.52
N CYS A 66 -14.90 1.63 -11.22
CA CYS A 66 -14.50 1.97 -9.85
C CYS A 66 -15.22 3.26 -9.41
N VAL A 67 -16.23 3.13 -8.55
CA VAL A 67 -17.13 4.24 -8.15
C VAL A 67 -17.10 4.52 -6.64
N GLY A 68 -16.14 3.95 -5.92
CA GLY A 68 -15.94 4.20 -4.51
C GLY A 68 -15.42 5.62 -4.22
N GLU A 69 -15.64 6.06 -2.99
CA GLU A 69 -15.34 7.44 -2.54
C GLU A 69 -14.51 7.45 -1.25
N GLY A 70 -13.40 6.73 -1.24
CA GLY A 70 -12.47 6.72 -0.11
C GLY A 70 -11.88 8.10 0.19
N ARG A 71 -11.56 8.38 1.45
CA ARG A 71 -10.88 9.64 1.83
C ARG A 71 -9.39 9.55 1.53
N LEU A 72 -8.78 10.65 1.11
CA LEU A 72 -7.33 10.76 0.93
C LEU A 72 -6.76 11.78 1.91
N GLU A 73 -6.03 11.27 2.90
CA GLU A 73 -5.27 12.03 3.86
C GLU A 73 -3.77 11.95 3.53
N PHE A 74 -3.02 12.98 3.91
CA PHE A 74 -1.58 13.03 3.69
C PHE A 74 -0.89 13.57 4.93
N THR A 75 0.25 12.96 5.27
CA THR A 75 1.15 13.44 6.32
C THR A 75 2.61 13.20 5.91
N ALA A 76 3.51 14.09 6.30
CA ALA A 76 4.95 13.87 6.10
C ALA A 76 5.58 12.92 7.13
N ASP A 77 4.82 12.55 8.17
CA ASP A 77 5.27 11.66 9.24
C ASP A 77 4.84 10.21 9.00
N LEU A 78 5.78 9.28 9.11
CA LEU A 78 5.53 7.86 8.85
C LEU A 78 4.66 7.21 9.91
N GLU A 79 4.86 7.57 11.19
CA GLU A 79 4.11 6.98 12.31
C GLU A 79 2.63 7.37 12.22
N SER A 80 2.35 8.64 11.97
CA SER A 80 1.00 9.16 11.75
C SER A 80 0.29 8.51 10.56
N ALA A 81 1.03 8.13 9.50
CA ALA A 81 0.45 7.43 8.35
C ALA A 81 0.14 5.95 8.60
N ILE A 82 0.83 5.32 9.57
CA ILE A 82 0.65 3.91 9.92
C ILE A 82 -0.40 3.76 11.05
N GLU A 83 -0.59 4.79 11.87
CA GLU A 83 -1.53 4.76 12.99
C GLU A 83 -2.96 4.44 12.52
N GLY A 84 -3.47 3.28 12.96
CA GLY A 84 -4.80 2.79 12.60
C GLY A 84 -4.92 2.18 11.21
N ALA A 85 -3.84 2.11 10.44
CA ALA A 85 -3.83 1.43 9.15
C ALA A 85 -3.92 -0.09 9.31
N GLN A 86 -4.72 -0.72 8.47
CA GLN A 86 -4.98 -2.17 8.50
C GLN A 86 -4.20 -2.92 7.41
N PHE A 87 -3.61 -2.16 6.48
CA PHE A 87 -2.75 -2.62 5.41
C PHE A 87 -1.74 -1.51 5.07
N VAL A 88 -0.50 -1.88 4.76
CA VAL A 88 0.54 -0.94 4.33
C VAL A 88 1.01 -1.29 2.92
N GLN A 89 0.94 -0.33 2.01
CA GLN A 89 1.53 -0.41 0.67
C GLN A 89 2.79 0.46 0.61
N GLU A 90 3.95 -0.17 0.48
CA GLU A 90 5.28 0.45 0.41
C GLU A 90 5.73 0.65 -1.05
N ASN A 91 6.11 1.88 -1.37
CA ASN A 91 6.43 2.36 -2.73
C ASN A 91 7.63 3.32 -2.75
N ALA A 92 8.55 3.19 -1.79
CA ALA A 92 9.79 3.93 -1.78
C ALA A 92 10.65 3.58 -3.01
N PRO A 93 11.68 4.39 -3.32
CA PRO A 93 12.56 4.17 -4.46
C PRO A 93 13.14 2.74 -4.48
N GLU A 94 13.40 2.23 -5.69
CA GLU A 94 13.97 0.90 -5.93
C GLU A 94 15.46 0.86 -5.52
N ASN A 95 15.71 0.95 -4.21
CA ASN A 95 17.01 0.91 -3.58
C ASN A 95 16.91 0.02 -2.33
N GLU A 96 17.78 -0.99 -2.26
CA GLU A 96 17.71 -2.03 -1.23
C GLU A 96 17.91 -1.48 0.19
N GLU A 97 18.86 -0.57 0.40
CA GLU A 97 19.14 0.04 1.70
C GLU A 97 17.95 0.88 2.18
N THR A 98 17.47 1.80 1.32
CA THR A 98 16.30 2.63 1.61
C THR A 98 15.07 1.79 1.98
N LYS A 99 14.80 0.72 1.23
CA LYS A 99 13.64 -0.14 1.49
C LYS A 99 13.81 -0.97 2.76
N ARG A 100 15.00 -1.54 3.01
CA ARG A 100 15.26 -2.29 4.25
C ARG A 100 15.05 -1.42 5.49
N ASP A 101 15.63 -0.22 5.49
CA ASP A 101 15.49 0.73 6.60
C ASP A 101 14.03 1.13 6.81
N LEU A 102 13.32 1.43 5.72
CA LEU A 102 11.91 1.79 5.77
C LEU A 102 11.04 0.63 6.26
N LEU A 103 11.24 -0.57 5.75
CA LEU A 103 10.47 -1.76 6.15
C LEU A 103 10.72 -2.10 7.62
N ALA A 104 11.95 -1.97 8.11
CA ALA A 104 12.26 -2.15 9.54
C ALA A 104 11.57 -1.09 10.41
N ARG A 105 11.41 0.16 9.93
CA ARG A 105 10.64 1.20 10.62
C ARG A 105 9.14 0.88 10.62
N ILE A 106 8.59 0.51 9.47
CA ILE A 106 7.19 0.07 9.34
C ILE A 106 6.94 -1.11 10.28
N ASP A 107 7.88 -2.06 10.35
CA ASP A 107 7.73 -3.26 11.16
C ASP A 107 7.59 -2.98 12.67
N ARG A 108 8.24 -1.91 13.16
CA ARG A 108 8.12 -1.45 14.54
C ARG A 108 6.83 -0.68 14.83
N LEU A 109 6.30 0.02 13.83
CA LEU A 109 5.15 0.92 13.99
C LEU A 109 3.83 0.18 13.76
N ALA A 110 3.79 -0.74 12.80
CA ALA A 110 2.57 -1.45 12.42
C ALA A 110 2.36 -2.70 13.31
N PRO A 111 1.13 -2.93 13.82
CA PRO A 111 0.77 -4.15 14.53
C PRO A 111 1.11 -5.42 13.74
N PRO A 112 1.51 -6.53 14.38
CA PRO A 112 2.05 -7.73 13.71
C PRO A 112 1.07 -8.40 12.74
N GLU A 113 -0.23 -8.18 12.89
CA GLU A 113 -1.30 -8.69 12.04
C GLU A 113 -1.50 -7.92 10.73
N VAL A 114 -0.95 -6.70 10.64
CA VAL A 114 -1.03 -5.82 9.47
C VAL A 114 -0.08 -6.31 8.39
N ILE A 115 -0.64 -6.56 7.21
CA ILE A 115 0.13 -6.96 6.03
C ILE A 115 0.90 -5.74 5.50
N VAL A 116 2.16 -5.98 5.13
CA VAL A 116 3.02 -4.97 4.51
C VAL A 116 3.37 -5.44 3.10
N ALA A 117 2.79 -4.79 2.10
CA ALA A 117 3.00 -5.09 0.69
C ALA A 117 4.00 -4.10 0.07
N GLY A 118 5.10 -4.59 -0.50
CA GLY A 118 6.08 -3.76 -1.20
C GLY A 118 5.96 -3.87 -2.72
N SER A 119 6.05 -2.74 -3.43
CA SER A 119 5.94 -2.68 -4.90
C SER A 119 7.26 -2.91 -5.66
N THR A 120 8.25 -3.58 -5.06
CA THR A 120 9.55 -3.78 -5.72
C THR A 120 9.41 -4.64 -6.99
N SER A 121 10.17 -4.31 -8.02
CA SER A 121 10.17 -5.03 -9.30
C SER A 121 11.34 -6.01 -9.44
N SER A 122 12.41 -5.80 -8.68
CA SER A 122 13.69 -6.50 -8.90
C SER A 122 14.38 -6.99 -7.64
N LEU A 123 14.04 -6.43 -6.47
CA LEU A 123 14.71 -6.78 -5.22
C LEU A 123 14.05 -8.00 -4.59
N LEU A 124 14.90 -8.89 -4.05
CA LEU A 124 14.44 -10.10 -3.41
C LEU A 124 13.78 -9.77 -2.07
N ARG A 125 12.53 -10.21 -1.88
CA ARG A 125 11.78 -10.09 -0.60
C ARG A 125 12.64 -10.49 0.60
N SER A 126 13.32 -11.63 0.52
CA SER A 126 14.16 -12.18 1.59
C SER A 126 15.31 -11.28 2.02
N ARG A 127 15.79 -10.40 1.14
CA ARG A 127 16.79 -9.38 1.46
C ARG A 127 16.15 -8.16 2.12
N LEU A 128 15.00 -7.73 1.61
CA LEU A 128 14.33 -6.51 2.08
C LEU A 128 13.83 -6.60 3.52
N VAL A 129 13.45 -7.79 3.97
CA VAL A 129 12.80 -7.98 5.29
C VAL A 129 13.73 -8.58 6.35
N VAL A 130 15.04 -8.63 6.09
CA VAL A 130 15.99 -9.31 6.99
C VAL A 130 16.04 -8.69 8.39
N ASP A 131 15.80 -7.37 8.47
CA ASP A 131 15.80 -6.60 9.71
C ASP A 131 14.40 -6.44 10.34
N CYS A 132 13.38 -7.11 9.76
CA CYS A 132 12.00 -7.10 10.27
C CYS A 132 11.77 -8.27 11.25
N ALA A 133 11.24 -7.98 12.43
CA ALA A 133 10.83 -8.99 13.40
C ALA A 133 9.66 -9.83 12.88
N TYR A 134 8.69 -9.21 12.19
CA TYR A 134 7.50 -9.89 11.66
C TYR A 134 7.57 -10.16 10.16
N ARG A 135 8.73 -10.61 9.66
CA ARG A 135 9.02 -10.84 8.23
C ARG A 135 7.99 -11.69 7.44
N ARG A 136 7.18 -12.54 8.09
CA ARG A 136 6.19 -13.41 7.42
C ARG A 136 4.97 -12.65 6.91
N ARG A 137 4.62 -11.50 7.50
CA ARG A 137 3.49 -10.66 7.08
C ARG A 137 3.77 -9.80 5.85
N HIS A 138 5.03 -9.78 5.40
CA HIS A 138 5.46 -8.99 4.27
C HIS A 138 5.29 -9.76 2.96
N VAL A 139 4.65 -9.13 1.98
CA VAL A 139 4.51 -9.65 0.62
C VAL A 139 5.15 -8.68 -0.37
N CYS A 140 5.67 -9.19 -1.48
CA CYS A 140 5.86 -8.40 -2.68
C CYS A 140 4.52 -8.34 -3.40
N ALA A 141 4.05 -7.14 -3.75
CA ALA A 141 2.88 -6.91 -4.56
C ALA A 141 3.28 -6.03 -5.75
N HIS A 142 3.88 -6.66 -6.76
CA HIS A 142 4.47 -5.98 -7.90
C HIS A 142 3.41 -5.63 -8.94
N PRO A 143 3.10 -4.34 -9.18
CA PRO A 143 2.11 -3.94 -10.15
C PRO A 143 2.72 -3.72 -11.54
N PHE A 144 1.88 -3.70 -12.57
CA PHE A 144 2.27 -3.32 -13.92
C PHE A 144 1.89 -1.86 -14.22
N ASN A 145 2.78 -1.12 -14.89
CA ASN A 145 2.59 0.31 -15.10
C ASN A 145 1.67 0.62 -16.30
N PRO A 146 0.64 1.50 -16.17
CA PRO A 146 0.23 2.21 -14.96
C PRO A 146 -0.66 1.36 -14.01
N PRO A 147 -0.33 1.25 -12.70
CA PRO A 147 -1.00 0.31 -11.78
C PRO A 147 -2.51 0.52 -11.61
N HIS A 148 -2.98 1.75 -11.77
CA HIS A 148 -4.40 2.07 -11.62
C HIS A 148 -5.24 1.69 -12.86
N LEU A 149 -4.60 1.33 -13.99
CA LEU A 149 -5.31 0.90 -15.21
C LEU A 149 -5.00 -0.54 -15.61
N VAL A 150 -3.83 -1.06 -15.23
CA VAL A 150 -3.44 -2.45 -15.50
C VAL A 150 -3.70 -3.29 -14.24
N PRO A 151 -4.69 -4.20 -14.25
CA PRO A 151 -5.14 -4.89 -13.03
C PRO A 151 -4.20 -5.99 -12.54
N LEU A 152 -3.14 -6.31 -13.30
CA LEU A 152 -2.22 -7.39 -12.95
C LEU A 152 -1.29 -6.96 -11.81
N VAL A 153 -1.26 -7.78 -10.75
CA VAL A 153 -0.34 -7.64 -9.62
C VAL A 153 0.26 -9.02 -9.33
N GLU A 154 1.58 -9.13 -9.34
CA GLU A 154 2.29 -10.34 -8.94
C GLU A 154 2.49 -10.35 -7.42
N ILE A 155 1.90 -11.34 -6.74
CA ILE A 155 2.03 -11.48 -5.28
C ILE A 155 3.03 -12.57 -4.93
N VAL A 156 4.03 -12.23 -4.12
CA VAL A 156 5.04 -13.17 -3.61
C VAL A 156 5.17 -13.03 -2.10
N GLY A 157 4.90 -14.10 -1.35
CA GLY A 157 5.02 -14.15 0.09
C GLY A 157 5.58 -15.49 0.58
N GLU A 158 6.02 -15.53 1.84
CA GLU A 158 6.47 -16.77 2.48
C GLU A 158 5.31 -17.59 3.05
N ASP A 159 4.26 -16.90 3.48
CA ASP A 159 3.13 -17.48 4.20
C ASP A 159 1.87 -17.44 3.32
N GLU A 160 1.29 -18.60 3.03
CA GLU A 160 0.16 -18.74 2.11
C GLU A 160 -1.10 -18.04 2.65
N ASP A 161 -1.32 -18.03 3.96
CA ASP A 161 -2.48 -17.35 4.56
C ASP A 161 -2.34 -15.83 4.42
N VAL A 162 -1.12 -15.30 4.57
CA VAL A 162 -0.82 -13.89 4.35
C VAL A 162 -1.03 -13.52 2.87
N VAL A 163 -0.56 -14.36 1.95
CA VAL A 163 -0.77 -14.16 0.50
C VAL A 163 -2.25 -14.19 0.16
N SER A 164 -3.02 -15.15 0.70
CA SER A 164 -4.47 -15.26 0.46
C SER A 164 -5.23 -14.03 0.96
N ARG A 165 -4.82 -13.45 2.08
CA ARG A 165 -5.40 -12.21 2.61
C ARG A 165 -5.00 -10.97 1.79
N ALA A 166 -3.79 -10.95 1.22
CA ALA A 166 -3.30 -9.81 0.44
C ALA A 166 -3.97 -9.66 -0.94
N VAL A 167 -4.61 -10.72 -1.46
CA VAL A 167 -5.32 -10.72 -2.76
C VAL A 167 -6.83 -10.50 -2.67
N ARG A 168 -7.36 -10.29 -1.46
CA ARG A 168 -8.78 -10.01 -1.20
C ARG A 168 -9.02 -8.51 -1.14
#